data_AF-A0AAD8AE29-F1
#
_entry.id   AF-A0AAD8AE29-F1
#
_cell.length_a   1.000
_cell.length_b   1.000
_cell.length_c   1.000
_cell.angle_alpha   90.00
_cell.angle_beta   90.00
_cell.angle_gamma   90.00
#
_symmetry.space_group_name_H-M   'P 1'
#
loop_
_entity.id
_entity.type
_entity.pdbx_description
1 polymer ?
#
loop_
_entity_poly.entity_id
_entity_poly.type
_entity_poly.pdbx_seq_one_letter_code
_entity_poly.pdbx_strand_id
1 'polypeptide(L)'
;MKKKKKKEEDVLVMLQKSQGLLWQFQLVKLLQPAYPEPPVPDRELAHDELNSDLREEDKAHKLTLSEHMIGDRSDAFKFQLEQYKLAAARMQECVNVMSDIEREMNRPVGTRHSYEMTLKIQECEDMLLSASDKDQQIVEEDLAADSNNIAKQLKSMKQQLQSLRRAVDKQHEQHEKAVEKYKKLGAELKTVLDWLNANETIVSRPLLERDPASVEKEIEKHKELAAKVNNYLDRVRAVQELVRHEERMPASLIEQLSEANSLPQELEERGKYLEMNKQLRLEYAAMKETFFVWVKEADTLLQIGKFGVNWLIFFSSEASIRKLVSQQFSKQLIESGRL
;
A
#
# COMPACT_ATOMS: atom_id res chain seq x y z
N MET A 1 -91.46 -25.42 -32.69
CA MET A 1 -92.03 -26.70 -33.17
C MET A 1 -91.13 -27.47 -34.17
N LYS A 2 -90.27 -26.85 -34.97
CA LYS A 2 -89.39 -27.56 -35.94
C LYS A 2 -88.28 -28.45 -35.35
N LYS A 3 -87.80 -28.17 -34.12
CA LYS A 3 -86.76 -28.98 -33.45
C LYS A 3 -87.25 -30.32 -32.88
N LYS A 4 -88.56 -30.48 -32.65
CA LYS A 4 -89.14 -31.71 -32.07
C LYS A 4 -89.32 -32.80 -33.13
N LYS A 5 -89.77 -32.42 -34.34
CA LYS A 5 -89.89 -33.35 -35.48
C LYS A 5 -88.55 -33.97 -35.91
N LYS A 6 -87.46 -33.20 -35.92
CA LYS A 6 -86.14 -33.72 -36.31
C LYS A 6 -85.60 -34.80 -35.37
N LYS A 7 -85.87 -34.67 -34.05
CA LYS A 7 -85.51 -35.71 -33.07
C LYS A 7 -86.32 -36.99 -33.22
N GLU A 8 -87.59 -36.90 -33.62
CA GLU A 8 -88.43 -38.09 -33.83
C GLU A 8 -88.02 -38.85 -35.11
N GLU A 9 -87.63 -38.14 -36.17
CA GLU A 9 -87.07 -38.76 -37.39
C GLU A 9 -85.72 -39.44 -37.15
N ASP A 10 -84.81 -38.83 -36.38
CA ASP A 10 -83.50 -39.43 -36.06
C ASP A 10 -83.62 -40.69 -35.20
N VAL A 11 -84.60 -40.75 -34.28
CA VAL A 11 -84.88 -41.95 -33.47
C VAL A 11 -85.47 -43.08 -34.32
N LEU A 12 -86.33 -42.76 -35.30
CA LEU A 12 -86.91 -43.75 -36.20
C LEU A 12 -85.85 -44.39 -37.11
N VAL A 13 -84.88 -43.61 -37.60
CA VAL A 13 -83.75 -44.10 -38.41
C VAL A 13 -82.82 -45.00 -37.59
N MET A 14 -82.59 -44.69 -36.31
CA MET A 14 -81.79 -45.53 -35.41
C MET A 14 -82.47 -46.87 -35.10
N LEU A 15 -83.81 -46.87 -34.92
CA LEU A 15 -84.60 -48.08 -34.72
C LEU A 15 -84.67 -48.98 -35.96
N GLN A 16 -84.73 -48.40 -37.17
CA GLN A 16 -84.64 -49.18 -38.41
C GLN A 16 -83.25 -49.80 -38.62
N LYS A 17 -82.18 -49.10 -38.26
CA LYS A 17 -80.81 -49.65 -38.32
C LYS A 17 -80.59 -50.78 -37.32
N SER A 18 -81.12 -50.67 -36.09
CA SER A 18 -81.00 -51.74 -35.10
C SER A 18 -81.82 -52.98 -35.46
N GLN A 19 -83.00 -52.82 -36.06
CA GLN A 19 -83.79 -53.95 -36.58
C GLN A 19 -83.13 -54.62 -37.81
N GLY A 20 -82.46 -53.86 -38.68
CA GLY A 20 -81.70 -54.41 -39.81
C GLY A 20 -80.50 -55.27 -39.37
N LEU A 21 -79.79 -54.86 -38.31
CA LEU A 21 -78.67 -55.62 -37.75
C LEU A 21 -79.12 -56.91 -37.06
N LEU A 22 -80.29 -56.90 -36.40
CA LEU A 22 -80.91 -58.09 -35.82
C LEU A 22 -81.30 -59.12 -36.89
N TRP A 23 -81.84 -58.68 -38.03
CA TRP A 23 -82.13 -59.56 -39.16
C TRP A 23 -80.86 -60.14 -39.81
N GLN A 24 -79.76 -59.37 -39.90
CA GLN A 24 -78.48 -59.89 -40.37
C GLN A 24 -77.89 -60.94 -39.41
N PHE A 25 -78.01 -60.75 -38.09
CA PHE A 25 -77.57 -61.73 -37.11
C PHE A 25 -78.41 -63.02 -37.13
N GLN A 26 -79.72 -62.92 -37.41
CA GLN A 26 -80.60 -64.08 -37.51
C GLN A 26 -80.42 -64.86 -38.84
N LEU A 27 -80.07 -64.19 -39.94
CA LEU A 27 -79.80 -64.85 -41.22
C LEU A 27 -78.47 -65.63 -41.22
N VAL A 28 -77.45 -65.12 -40.52
CA VAL A 28 -76.16 -65.82 -40.35
C VAL A 28 -76.31 -67.09 -39.51
N LYS A 29 -77.28 -67.13 -38.59
CA LYS A 29 -77.58 -68.30 -37.76
C LYS A 29 -78.34 -69.43 -38.49
N LEU A 30 -78.95 -69.14 -39.64
CA LEU A 30 -79.77 -70.11 -40.40
C LEU A 30 -79.04 -70.74 -41.60
N LEU A 31 -77.79 -70.33 -41.88
CA LEU A 31 -77.01 -70.78 -43.04
C LEU A 31 -75.72 -71.54 -42.71
N GLN A 32 -75.56 -72.05 -41.48
CA GLN A 32 -74.44 -72.94 -41.15
C GLN A 32 -74.80 -74.41 -41.47
N PRO A 33 -74.11 -75.09 -42.41
CA PRO A 33 -74.25 -76.52 -42.60
C PRO A 33 -73.60 -77.27 -41.43
N ALA A 34 -74.32 -78.27 -40.91
CA ALA A 34 -73.85 -79.19 -39.89
C ALA A 34 -72.68 -80.04 -40.45
N TYR A 35 -71.46 -79.72 -40.03
CA TYR A 35 -70.31 -80.63 -40.10
C TYR A 35 -70.13 -81.28 -38.73
N PRO A 36 -69.94 -82.61 -38.66
CA PRO A 36 -69.68 -83.29 -37.40
C PRO A 36 -68.32 -82.87 -36.83
N GLU A 37 -68.33 -82.56 -35.54
CA GLU A 37 -67.17 -82.23 -34.72
C GLU A 37 -66.12 -83.36 -34.75
N PRO A 38 -64.83 -83.06 -35.01
CA PRO A 38 -63.73 -83.86 -34.48
C PRO A 38 -63.58 -83.57 -32.98
N PRO A 39 -63.05 -84.52 -32.19
CA PRO A 39 -63.00 -84.41 -30.74
C PRO A 39 -62.19 -83.18 -30.31
N VAL A 40 -62.80 -82.39 -29.43
CA VAL A 40 -62.23 -81.21 -28.77
C VAL A 40 -60.99 -81.62 -27.96
N PRO A 41 -59.80 -81.07 -28.22
CA PRO A 41 -58.78 -80.91 -27.19
C PRO A 41 -59.13 -79.68 -26.35
N ASP A 42 -59.04 -79.82 -25.03
CA ASP A 42 -59.38 -78.84 -24.00
C ASP A 42 -59.00 -77.38 -24.36
N ARG A 43 -59.98 -76.58 -24.79
CA ARG A 43 -59.79 -75.17 -25.18
C ARG A 43 -59.95 -74.16 -24.04
N GLU A 44 -60.35 -74.61 -22.85
CA GLU A 44 -60.43 -73.74 -21.65
C GLU A 44 -59.07 -73.53 -20.98
N LEU A 45 -58.07 -74.37 -21.22
CA LEU A 45 -56.71 -74.18 -20.68
C LEU A 45 -55.88 -73.15 -21.49
N ALA A 46 -56.02 -73.13 -22.82
CA ALA A 46 -55.19 -72.29 -23.69
C ALA A 46 -55.54 -70.79 -23.69
N HIS A 47 -56.78 -70.41 -23.35
CA HIS A 47 -57.19 -69.00 -23.28
C HIS A 47 -56.85 -68.33 -21.94
N ASP A 48 -56.80 -69.11 -20.86
CA ASP A 48 -56.32 -68.64 -19.55
C ASP A 48 -54.79 -68.56 -19.50
N GLU A 49 -54.08 -69.48 -20.17
CA GLU A 49 -52.61 -69.40 -20.37
C GLU A 49 -52.21 -68.12 -21.14
N LEU A 50 -52.85 -67.81 -22.26
CA LEU A 50 -52.54 -66.59 -23.05
C LEU A 50 -52.84 -65.26 -22.33
N ASN A 51 -53.89 -65.22 -21.49
CA ASN A 51 -54.22 -64.05 -20.67
C ASN A 51 -53.32 -63.92 -19.43
N SER A 52 -52.85 -65.05 -18.89
CA SER A 52 -51.81 -65.12 -17.87
C SER A 52 -50.50 -64.56 -18.44
N ASP A 53 -50.11 -65.00 -19.63
CA ASP A 53 -48.87 -64.60 -20.29
C ASP A 53 -48.84 -63.10 -20.63
N LEU A 54 -49.94 -62.54 -21.15
CA LEU A 54 -50.06 -61.09 -21.40
C LEU A 54 -50.00 -60.24 -20.10
N ARG A 55 -50.50 -60.77 -18.98
CA ARG A 55 -50.40 -60.10 -17.68
C ARG A 55 -49.00 -60.19 -17.08
N GLU A 56 -48.32 -61.31 -17.29
CA GLU A 56 -46.92 -61.48 -16.90
C GLU A 56 -45.99 -60.59 -17.76
N GLU A 57 -46.26 -60.43 -19.06
CA GLU A 57 -45.54 -59.49 -19.93
C GLU A 57 -45.77 -58.02 -19.54
N ASP A 58 -47.01 -57.60 -19.22
CA ASP A 58 -47.29 -56.23 -18.76
C ASP A 58 -46.65 -55.94 -17.39
N LYS A 59 -46.62 -56.93 -16.49
CA LYS A 59 -45.86 -56.84 -15.23
C LYS A 59 -44.36 -56.72 -15.48
N ALA A 60 -43.81 -57.53 -16.39
CA ALA A 60 -42.38 -57.50 -16.74
C ALA A 60 -42.00 -56.17 -17.41
N HIS A 61 -42.86 -55.63 -18.27
CA HIS A 61 -42.68 -54.30 -18.86
C HIS A 61 -42.75 -53.19 -17.80
N LYS A 62 -43.68 -53.25 -16.85
CA LYS A 62 -43.72 -52.29 -15.74
C LYS A 62 -42.52 -52.39 -14.81
N LEU A 63 -42.03 -53.61 -14.55
CA LEU A 63 -40.83 -53.85 -13.76
C LEU A 63 -39.57 -53.30 -14.44
N THR A 64 -39.41 -53.57 -15.74
CA THR A 64 -38.28 -53.05 -16.52
C THR A 64 -38.33 -51.52 -16.68
N LEU A 65 -39.52 -50.93 -16.87
CA LEU A 65 -39.69 -49.48 -16.85
C LEU A 65 -39.33 -48.88 -15.48
N SER A 66 -39.75 -49.54 -14.41
CA SER A 66 -39.42 -49.19 -13.02
C SER A 66 -37.92 -49.26 -12.77
N GLU A 67 -37.27 -50.36 -13.16
CA GLU A 67 -35.80 -50.52 -13.04
C GLU A 67 -35.04 -49.46 -13.83
N HIS A 68 -35.50 -49.12 -15.04
CA HIS A 68 -34.88 -48.06 -15.85
C HIS A 68 -35.03 -46.69 -15.18
N MET A 69 -36.23 -46.33 -14.71
CA MET A 69 -36.43 -45.06 -13.99
C MET A 69 -35.66 -44.99 -12.66
N ILE A 70 -35.50 -46.12 -11.97
CA ILE A 70 -34.69 -46.21 -10.74
C ILE A 70 -33.20 -46.06 -11.09
N GLY A 71 -32.75 -46.65 -12.19
CA GLY A 71 -31.40 -46.50 -12.73
C GLY A 71 -31.08 -45.05 -13.08
N ASP A 72 -31.93 -44.41 -13.88
CA ASP A 72 -31.79 -43.01 -14.28
C ASP A 72 -31.77 -42.06 -13.08
N ARG A 73 -32.66 -42.30 -12.09
CA ARG A 73 -32.62 -41.55 -10.82
C ARG A 73 -31.37 -41.82 -10.02
N SER A 74 -30.90 -43.08 -9.96
CA SER A 74 -29.67 -43.43 -9.24
C SER A 74 -28.45 -42.74 -9.84
N ASP A 75 -28.36 -42.68 -11.16
CA ASP A 75 -27.26 -42.02 -11.85
C ASP A 75 -27.34 -40.50 -11.74
N ALA A 76 -28.55 -39.92 -11.77
CA ALA A 76 -28.76 -38.50 -11.43
C ALA A 76 -28.31 -38.18 -9.99
N PHE A 77 -28.68 -39.01 -9.00
CA PHE A 77 -28.23 -38.82 -7.61
C PHE A 77 -26.71 -38.96 -7.46
N LYS A 78 -26.06 -39.88 -8.19
CA LYS A 78 -24.58 -39.98 -8.19
C LYS A 78 -23.94 -38.73 -8.78
N PHE A 79 -24.46 -38.24 -9.90
CA PHE A 79 -23.99 -37.02 -10.54
C PHE A 79 -24.10 -35.81 -9.59
N GLN A 80 -25.24 -35.66 -8.91
CA GLN A 80 -25.46 -34.62 -7.90
C GLN A 80 -24.48 -34.72 -6.75
N LEU A 81 -24.32 -35.92 -6.16
CA LEU A 81 -23.38 -36.14 -5.06
C LEU A 81 -21.96 -35.73 -5.46
N GLU A 82 -21.59 -35.96 -6.72
CA GLU A 82 -20.29 -35.58 -7.26
C GLU A 82 -20.15 -34.06 -7.44
N GLN A 83 -21.19 -33.38 -7.93
CA GLN A 83 -21.20 -31.91 -7.99
C GLN A 83 -21.10 -31.27 -6.61
N TYR A 84 -21.80 -31.83 -5.61
CA TYR A 84 -21.75 -31.40 -4.21
C TYR A 84 -20.33 -31.52 -3.63
N LYS A 85 -19.68 -32.68 -3.80
CA LYS A 85 -18.28 -32.86 -3.36
C LYS A 85 -17.35 -31.87 -4.04
N LEU A 86 -17.54 -31.64 -5.33
CA LEU A 86 -16.69 -30.75 -6.12
C LEU A 86 -16.94 -29.27 -5.77
N ALA A 87 -18.14 -28.89 -5.34
CA ALA A 87 -18.44 -27.56 -4.82
C ALA A 87 -17.83 -27.36 -3.41
N ALA A 88 -17.99 -28.34 -2.52
CA ALA A 88 -17.42 -28.33 -1.18
C ALA A 88 -15.88 -28.27 -1.22
N ALA A 89 -15.23 -29.01 -2.12
CA ALA A 89 -13.79 -28.98 -2.30
C ALA A 89 -13.29 -27.58 -2.70
N ARG A 90 -13.96 -26.92 -3.65
CA ARG A 90 -13.62 -25.55 -4.06
C ARG A 90 -13.83 -24.52 -2.95
N MET A 91 -14.91 -24.66 -2.19
CA MET A 91 -15.14 -23.81 -1.01
C MET A 91 -14.03 -24.00 0.03
N GLN A 92 -13.62 -25.23 0.31
CA GLN A 92 -12.53 -25.49 1.24
C GLN A 92 -11.20 -24.92 0.76
N GLU A 93 -10.89 -25.02 -0.53
CA GLU A 93 -9.70 -24.42 -1.13
C GLU A 93 -9.71 -22.89 -1.01
N CYS A 94 -10.85 -22.25 -1.29
CA CYS A 94 -11.02 -20.81 -1.09
C CYS A 94 -10.86 -20.40 0.38
N VAL A 95 -11.33 -21.19 1.35
CA VAL A 95 -11.08 -20.93 2.79
C VAL A 95 -9.58 -20.93 3.08
N ASN A 96 -8.84 -21.92 2.57
CA ASN A 96 -7.40 -22.02 2.79
C ASN A 96 -6.65 -20.80 2.23
N VAL A 97 -6.99 -20.40 0.99
CA VAL A 97 -6.37 -19.23 0.36
C VAL A 97 -6.75 -17.94 1.08
N MET A 98 -7.99 -17.79 1.56
CA MET A 98 -8.39 -16.64 2.39
C MET A 98 -7.58 -16.57 3.71
N SER A 99 -7.39 -17.69 4.39
CA SER A 99 -6.54 -17.75 5.60
C SER A 99 -5.07 -17.44 5.29
N ASP A 100 -4.57 -17.88 4.13
CA ASP A 100 -3.23 -17.50 3.67
C ASP A 100 -3.14 -16.00 3.39
N ILE A 101 -4.14 -15.39 2.76
CA ILE A 101 -4.21 -13.93 2.54
C ILE A 101 -4.21 -13.19 3.88
N GLU A 102 -5.01 -13.63 4.86
CA GLU A 102 -5.06 -13.03 6.20
C GLU A 102 -3.71 -13.12 6.93
N ARG A 103 -3.03 -14.26 6.85
CA ARG A 103 -1.69 -14.43 7.43
C ARG A 103 -0.67 -13.53 6.75
N GLU A 104 -0.73 -13.44 5.43
CA GLU A 104 0.19 -12.63 4.64
C GLU A 104 -0.11 -11.12 4.71
N MET A 105 -1.35 -10.72 5.03
CA MET A 105 -1.71 -9.34 5.36
C MET A 105 -1.04 -8.85 6.64
N ASN A 106 -0.77 -9.75 7.58
CA ASN A 106 -0.04 -9.45 8.81
C ASN A 106 1.49 -9.35 8.61
N ARG A 107 1.99 -9.60 7.39
CA ARG A 107 3.41 -9.40 7.05
C ARG A 107 3.64 -8.00 6.47
N PRO A 108 4.83 -7.41 6.66
CA PRO A 108 5.16 -6.12 6.05
C PRO A 108 5.10 -6.18 4.54
N VAL A 109 4.39 -5.23 3.94
CA VAL A 109 3.95 -5.29 2.54
C VAL A 109 4.87 -4.47 1.63
N GLY A 110 5.21 -5.05 0.49
CA GLY A 110 5.82 -4.37 -0.65
C GLY A 110 4.87 -4.37 -1.86
N THR A 111 5.18 -3.58 -2.89
CA THR A 111 4.35 -3.49 -4.13
C THR A 111 4.13 -4.85 -4.79
N ARG A 112 5.17 -5.70 -4.85
CA ARG A 112 5.09 -7.07 -5.36
C ARG A 112 4.17 -7.95 -4.51
N HIS A 113 4.27 -7.82 -3.19
CA HIS A 113 3.46 -8.58 -2.23
C HIS A 113 1.97 -8.25 -2.35
N SER A 114 1.64 -6.97 -2.53
CA SER A 114 0.27 -6.52 -2.74
C SER A 114 -0.35 -7.07 -4.03
N TYR A 115 0.41 -7.09 -5.12
CA TYR A 115 -0.04 -7.63 -6.40
C TYR A 115 -0.28 -9.15 -6.32
N GLU A 116 0.62 -9.88 -5.66
CA GLU A 116 0.46 -11.31 -5.39
C GLU A 116 -0.79 -11.60 -4.54
N MET A 117 -1.11 -10.74 -3.55
CA MET A 117 -2.35 -10.85 -2.77
C MET A 117 -3.60 -10.56 -3.62
N THR A 118 -3.58 -9.56 -4.50
CA THR A 118 -4.69 -9.27 -5.42
C THR A 118 -4.95 -10.44 -6.37
N LEU A 119 -3.91 -11.10 -6.88
CA LEU A 119 -4.06 -12.31 -7.71
C LEU A 119 -4.69 -13.46 -6.93
N LYS A 120 -4.26 -13.72 -5.69
CA LYS A 120 -4.86 -14.74 -4.82
C LYS A 120 -6.34 -14.45 -4.51
N ILE A 121 -6.69 -13.18 -4.33
CA ILE A 121 -8.10 -12.77 -4.17
C ILE A 121 -8.89 -13.09 -5.43
N GLN A 122 -8.34 -12.81 -6.62
CA GLN A 122 -9.00 -13.12 -7.89
C GLN A 122 -9.19 -14.64 -8.08
N GLU A 123 -8.18 -15.44 -7.77
CA GLU A 123 -8.29 -16.92 -7.79
C GLU A 123 -9.42 -17.41 -6.85
N CYS A 124 -9.54 -16.83 -5.66
CA CYS A 124 -10.66 -17.12 -4.76
C CYS A 124 -12.03 -16.68 -5.32
N GLU A 125 -12.11 -15.54 -6.00
CA GLU A 125 -13.34 -15.10 -6.67
C GLU A 125 -13.77 -16.10 -7.74
N ASP A 126 -12.82 -16.57 -8.55
CA ASP A 126 -13.07 -17.55 -9.61
C ASP A 126 -13.51 -18.92 -9.03
N MET A 127 -12.88 -19.36 -7.93
CA MET A 127 -13.30 -20.56 -7.21
C MET A 127 -14.72 -20.45 -6.64
N LEU A 128 -15.07 -19.29 -6.06
CA LEU A 128 -16.41 -19.04 -5.52
C LEU A 128 -17.47 -18.92 -6.61
N LEU A 129 -17.15 -18.32 -7.77
CA LEU A 129 -18.04 -18.30 -8.93
C LEU A 129 -18.32 -19.72 -9.41
N SER A 130 -17.27 -20.53 -9.56
CA SER A 130 -17.42 -21.90 -10.03
C SER A 130 -18.04 -22.85 -9.00
N ALA A 131 -18.07 -22.49 -7.72
CA ALA A 131 -18.87 -23.17 -6.70
C ALA A 131 -20.34 -22.70 -6.71
N SER A 132 -20.59 -21.42 -7.01
CA SER A 132 -21.92 -20.83 -7.19
C SER A 132 -22.65 -21.44 -8.40
N ASP A 133 -21.97 -21.62 -9.52
CA ASP A 133 -22.56 -22.23 -10.73
C ASP A 133 -23.03 -23.67 -10.47
N LYS A 134 -22.28 -24.41 -9.65
CA LYS A 134 -22.63 -25.79 -9.24
C LYS A 134 -23.80 -25.83 -8.27
N ASP A 135 -23.84 -24.92 -7.30
CA ASP A 135 -24.99 -24.78 -6.40
C ASP A 135 -26.27 -24.44 -7.20
N GLN A 136 -26.16 -23.62 -8.24
CA GLN A 136 -27.30 -23.29 -9.10
C GLN A 136 -27.78 -24.50 -9.94
N GLN A 137 -26.86 -25.34 -10.45
CA GLN A 137 -27.23 -26.61 -11.09
C GLN A 137 -27.91 -27.58 -10.12
N ILE A 138 -27.53 -27.57 -8.85
CA ILE A 138 -28.14 -28.39 -7.79
C ILE A 138 -29.57 -27.89 -7.47
N VAL A 139 -29.82 -26.58 -7.46
CA VAL A 139 -31.14 -25.98 -7.21
C VAL A 139 -32.16 -26.37 -8.29
N GLU A 140 -31.73 -26.43 -9.55
CA GLU A 140 -32.58 -26.80 -10.68
C GLU A 140 -33.09 -28.26 -10.59
N GLU A 141 -32.48 -29.10 -9.75
CA GLU A 141 -32.76 -30.54 -9.63
C GLU A 141 -33.37 -30.97 -8.27
N ASP A 142 -33.96 -30.02 -7.52
CA ASP A 142 -34.89 -30.24 -6.39
C ASP A 142 -34.32 -30.74 -5.03
N LEU A 143 -33.03 -30.53 -4.75
CA LEU A 143 -32.43 -30.71 -3.40
C LEU A 143 -32.37 -29.39 -2.61
N ALA A 144 -33.53 -28.86 -2.23
CA ALA A 144 -33.67 -27.51 -1.66
C ALA A 144 -33.04 -27.30 -0.26
N ALA A 145 -32.84 -28.35 0.54
CA ALA A 145 -32.35 -28.21 1.92
C ALA A 145 -30.83 -27.97 1.99
N ASP A 146 -30.05 -28.75 1.24
CA ASP A 146 -28.59 -28.68 1.26
C ASP A 146 -28.07 -27.49 0.45
N SER A 147 -28.72 -27.15 -0.66
CA SER A 147 -28.42 -25.93 -1.42
C SER A 147 -28.58 -24.66 -0.58
N ASN A 148 -29.61 -24.58 0.28
CA ASN A 148 -29.78 -23.43 1.17
C ASN A 148 -28.62 -23.24 2.17
N ASN A 149 -27.96 -24.33 2.59
CA ASN A 149 -26.78 -24.24 3.46
C ASN A 149 -25.53 -23.82 2.69
N ILE A 150 -25.32 -24.35 1.48
CA ILE A 150 -24.22 -23.97 0.59
C ILE A 150 -24.35 -22.50 0.17
N ALA A 151 -25.55 -22.05 -0.23
CA ALA A 151 -25.82 -20.67 -0.59
C ALA A 151 -25.51 -19.69 0.56
N LYS A 152 -25.82 -20.06 1.81
CA LYS A 152 -25.46 -19.27 3.00
C LYS A 152 -23.94 -19.19 3.21
N GLN A 153 -23.23 -20.31 3.09
CA GLN A 153 -21.78 -20.34 3.22
C GLN A 153 -21.10 -19.54 2.09
N LEU A 154 -21.51 -19.72 0.83
CA LEU A 154 -21.05 -18.95 -0.31
C LEU A 154 -21.26 -17.44 -0.11
N LYS A 155 -22.44 -17.04 0.41
CA LYS A 155 -22.72 -15.63 0.71
C LYS A 155 -21.81 -15.08 1.80
N SER A 156 -21.58 -15.84 2.86
CA SER A 156 -20.65 -15.47 3.95
C SER A 156 -19.22 -15.31 3.43
N MET A 157 -18.74 -16.27 2.63
CA MET A 157 -17.39 -16.23 2.06
C MET A 157 -17.21 -15.08 1.09
N LYS A 158 -18.20 -14.81 0.22
CA LYS A 158 -18.20 -13.64 -0.67
C LYS A 158 -18.08 -12.33 0.13
N GLN A 159 -18.76 -12.21 1.27
CA GLN A 159 -18.65 -11.02 2.13
C GLN A 159 -17.26 -10.89 2.79
N GLN A 160 -16.71 -11.98 3.31
CA GLN A 160 -15.37 -12.00 3.89
C GLN A 160 -14.30 -11.65 2.86
N LEU A 161 -14.38 -12.22 1.65
CA LEU A 161 -13.47 -11.93 0.56
C LEU A 161 -13.55 -10.47 0.11
N GLN A 162 -14.76 -9.90 0.02
CA GLN A 162 -14.92 -8.46 -0.26
C GLN A 162 -14.30 -7.58 0.84
N SER A 163 -14.37 -8.00 2.10
CA SER A 163 -13.69 -7.30 3.20
C SER A 163 -12.17 -7.37 3.07
N LEU A 164 -11.62 -8.55 2.77
CA LEU A 164 -10.19 -8.74 2.54
C LEU A 164 -9.68 -7.93 1.35
N ARG A 165 -10.43 -7.92 0.24
CA ARG A 165 -10.12 -7.11 -0.94
C ARG A 165 -10.02 -5.63 -0.61
N ARG A 166 -11.01 -5.07 0.11
CA ARG A 166 -10.96 -3.67 0.55
C ARG A 166 -9.78 -3.40 1.48
N ALA A 167 -9.42 -4.34 2.34
CA ALA A 167 -8.29 -4.19 3.25
C ALA A 167 -6.94 -4.21 2.49
N VAL A 168 -6.76 -5.13 1.54
CA VAL A 168 -5.59 -5.22 0.65
C VAL A 168 -5.47 -3.97 -0.21
N ASP A 169 -6.57 -3.54 -0.85
CA ASP A 169 -6.60 -2.32 -1.68
C ASP A 169 -6.21 -1.08 -0.86
N LYS A 170 -6.73 -0.95 0.38
CA LYS A 170 -6.39 0.15 1.29
C LYS A 170 -4.92 0.13 1.70
N GLN A 171 -4.37 -1.04 2.00
CA GLN A 171 -2.96 -1.21 2.35
C GLN A 171 -2.06 -0.88 1.16
N HIS A 172 -2.45 -1.30 -0.05
CA HIS A 172 -1.75 -0.96 -1.28
C HIS A 172 -1.67 0.55 -1.50
N GLU A 173 -2.82 1.22 -1.39
CA GLU A 173 -2.92 2.68 -1.56
C GLU A 173 -2.06 3.43 -0.54
N GLN A 174 -1.99 2.94 0.70
CA GLN A 174 -1.13 3.53 1.74
C GLN A 174 0.35 3.40 1.39
N HIS A 175 0.80 2.21 0.99
CA HIS A 175 2.19 2.00 0.56
C HIS A 175 2.55 2.78 -0.69
N GLU A 176 1.64 2.88 -1.66
CA GLU A 176 1.89 3.68 -2.87
C GLU A 176 2.07 5.16 -2.52
N LYS A 177 1.20 5.71 -1.65
CA LYS A 177 1.32 7.08 -1.13
C LYS A 177 2.63 7.29 -0.37
N ALA A 178 3.09 6.30 0.40
CA ALA A 178 4.37 6.38 1.11
C ALA A 178 5.57 6.34 0.16
N VAL A 179 5.56 5.43 -0.83
CA VAL A 179 6.59 5.34 -1.87
C VAL A 179 6.70 6.66 -2.64
N GLU A 180 5.58 7.29 -3.00
CA GLU A 180 5.60 8.57 -3.71
C GLU A 180 6.18 9.70 -2.85
N LYS A 181 5.86 9.73 -1.55
CA LYS A 181 6.50 10.66 -0.60
C LYS A 181 8.01 10.43 -0.53
N TYR A 182 8.47 9.18 -0.47
CA TYR A 182 9.89 8.87 -0.45
C TYR A 182 10.61 9.24 -1.75
N LYS A 183 9.99 9.02 -2.91
CA LYS A 183 10.54 9.45 -4.20
C LYS A 183 10.71 10.97 -4.25
N LYS A 184 9.67 11.70 -3.83
CA LYS A 184 9.72 13.16 -3.76
C LYS A 184 10.82 13.63 -2.81
N LEU A 185 10.92 13.02 -1.63
CA LEU A 185 11.95 13.37 -0.65
C LEU A 185 13.37 13.05 -1.17
N GLY A 186 13.57 11.88 -1.78
CA GLY A 186 14.84 11.50 -2.37
C GLY A 186 15.26 12.43 -3.50
N ALA A 187 14.32 12.93 -4.30
CA ALA A 187 14.60 13.94 -5.33
C ALA A 187 14.97 15.30 -4.72
N GLU A 188 14.27 15.74 -3.68
CA GLU A 188 14.60 16.97 -2.95
C GLU A 188 15.99 16.87 -2.31
N LEU A 189 16.28 15.75 -1.64
CA LEU A 189 17.57 15.51 -1.00
C LEU A 189 18.71 15.43 -2.01
N LYS A 190 18.49 14.73 -3.13
CA LYS A 190 19.45 14.69 -4.24
C LYS A 190 19.72 16.08 -4.80
N THR A 191 18.68 16.91 -4.97
CA THR A 191 18.85 18.29 -5.46
C THR A 191 19.73 19.12 -4.52
N VAL A 192 19.57 18.93 -3.20
CA VAL A 192 20.40 19.61 -2.20
C VAL A 192 21.83 19.09 -2.19
N LEU A 193 22.03 17.77 -2.26
CA LEU A 193 23.35 17.16 -2.35
C LEU A 193 24.06 17.59 -3.63
N ASP A 194 23.38 17.58 -4.78
CA ASP A 194 23.92 18.05 -6.05
C ASP A 194 24.26 19.55 -5.98
N TRP A 195 23.44 20.37 -5.30
CA TRP A 195 23.74 21.79 -5.06
C TRP A 195 24.93 21.99 -4.10
N LEU A 196 25.06 21.16 -3.06
CA LEU A 196 26.19 21.19 -2.14
C LEU A 196 27.49 20.79 -2.84
N ASN A 197 27.45 19.72 -3.64
CA ASN A 197 28.56 19.25 -4.45
C ASN A 197 28.97 20.31 -5.49
N ALA A 198 28.00 20.92 -6.18
CA ALA A 198 28.27 22.03 -7.10
C ALA A 198 28.84 23.28 -6.39
N ASN A 199 28.54 23.45 -5.10
CA ASN A 199 29.10 24.48 -4.24
C ASN A 199 30.17 23.93 -3.29
N GLU A 200 30.89 22.87 -3.66
CA GLU A 200 31.98 22.29 -2.86
C GLU A 200 33.04 23.33 -2.46
N THR A 201 33.25 24.35 -3.30
CA THR A 201 34.12 25.49 -2.98
C THR A 201 33.63 26.30 -1.77
N ILE A 202 32.31 26.28 -1.52
CA ILE A 202 31.68 26.88 -0.35
C ILE A 202 31.77 25.89 0.83
N VAL A 203 31.65 24.58 0.64
CA VAL A 203 31.72 23.59 1.75
C VAL A 203 33.16 23.40 2.27
N SER A 204 34.13 23.38 1.35
CA SER A 204 35.56 23.30 1.66
C SER A 204 36.05 24.53 2.44
N ARG A 205 37.13 24.37 3.22
CA ARG A 205 37.71 25.46 4.01
C ARG A 205 38.23 26.55 3.06
N PRO A 206 37.57 27.73 2.99
CA PRO A 206 37.95 28.74 2.01
C PRO A 206 39.31 29.35 2.40
N LEU A 207 40.09 29.76 1.39
CA LEU A 207 41.28 30.55 1.61
C LEU A 207 40.87 31.93 2.10
N LEU A 208 41.20 32.24 3.35
CA LEU A 208 40.81 33.49 4.00
C LEU A 208 41.87 34.58 3.81
N GLU A 209 41.45 35.76 3.35
CA GLU A 209 42.31 36.94 3.26
C GLU A 209 42.77 37.43 4.64
N ARG A 210 43.80 38.28 4.70
CA ARG A 210 44.31 38.83 5.98
C ARG A 210 43.33 39.79 6.66
N ASP A 211 42.48 40.45 5.89
CA ASP A 211 41.55 41.45 6.38
C ASP A 211 40.39 40.80 7.17
N PRO A 212 40.10 41.23 8.41
CA PRO A 212 38.99 40.66 9.18
C PRO A 212 37.62 40.87 8.54
N ALA A 213 37.39 41.96 7.78
CA ALA A 213 36.09 42.19 7.14
C ALA A 213 35.81 41.21 5.98
N SER A 214 36.86 40.72 5.31
CA SER A 214 36.72 39.62 4.34
C SER A 214 36.26 38.32 5.00
N VAL A 215 36.73 38.02 6.22
CA VAL A 215 36.32 36.82 6.96
C VAL A 215 34.87 36.94 7.44
N GLU A 216 34.45 38.15 7.85
CA GLU A 216 33.05 38.44 8.21
C GLU A 216 32.07 38.11 7.08
N LYS A 217 32.41 38.49 5.83
CA LYS A 217 31.59 38.18 4.65
C LYS A 217 31.45 36.67 4.43
N GLU A 218 32.52 35.92 4.69
CA GLU A 218 32.52 34.46 4.53
C GLU A 218 31.75 33.76 5.66
N ILE A 219 31.78 34.31 6.87
CA ILE A 219 30.93 33.90 8.00
C ILE A 219 29.45 34.09 7.65
N GLU A 220 29.07 35.21 7.05
CA GLU A 220 27.68 35.47 6.69
C GLU A 220 27.16 34.50 5.61
N LYS A 221 27.96 34.27 4.55
CA LYS A 221 27.64 33.23 3.55
C LYS A 221 27.50 31.85 4.17
N HIS A 222 28.36 31.52 5.14
CA HIS A 222 28.28 30.25 5.85
C HIS A 222 26.98 30.12 6.69
N LYS A 223 26.53 31.20 7.35
CA LYS A 223 25.25 31.20 8.08
C LYS A 223 24.06 30.99 7.14
N GLU A 224 24.05 31.66 5.99
CA GLU A 224 23.00 31.45 4.98
C GLU A 224 22.98 30.00 4.46
N LEU A 225 24.15 29.42 4.22
CA LEU A 225 24.29 28.02 3.83
C LEU A 225 23.74 27.08 4.92
N ALA A 226 24.16 27.27 6.17
CA ALA A 226 23.73 26.44 7.28
C ALA A 226 22.21 26.52 7.51
N ALA A 227 21.62 27.71 7.38
CA ALA A 227 20.17 27.90 7.47
C ALA A 227 19.41 27.13 6.37
N LYS A 228 19.92 27.18 5.13
CA LYS A 228 19.33 26.43 4.00
C LYS A 228 19.39 24.93 4.24
N VAL A 229 20.57 24.39 4.59
CA VAL A 229 20.76 22.95 4.83
C VAL A 229 19.88 22.47 6.00
N ASN A 230 19.84 23.20 7.11
CA ASN A 230 19.00 22.84 8.26
C ASN A 230 17.50 22.81 7.92
N ASN A 231 17.00 23.75 7.10
CA ASN A 231 15.60 23.73 6.65
C ASN A 231 15.26 22.42 5.90
N TYR A 232 16.16 21.96 5.03
CA TYR A 232 15.97 20.70 4.32
C TYR A 232 16.03 19.50 5.25
N LEU A 233 16.97 19.48 6.20
CA LEU A 233 17.07 18.41 7.20
C LEU A 233 15.84 18.34 8.12
N ASP A 234 15.25 19.49 8.47
CA ASP A 234 14.01 19.54 9.25
C ASP A 234 12.82 18.97 8.46
N ARG A 235 12.70 19.27 7.16
CA ARG A 235 11.69 18.68 6.27
C ARG A 235 11.86 17.17 6.16
N VAL A 236 13.10 16.71 6.00
CA VAL A 236 13.47 15.29 5.97
C VAL A 236 13.07 14.61 7.28
N ARG A 237 13.41 15.19 8.43
CA ARG A 237 13.07 14.65 9.75
C ARG A 237 11.55 14.58 9.95
N ALA A 238 10.81 15.60 9.52
CA ALA A 238 9.35 15.60 9.58
C ALA A 238 8.73 14.46 8.76
N VAL A 239 9.25 14.20 7.55
CA VAL A 239 8.79 13.07 6.72
C VAL A 239 9.22 11.74 7.32
N GLN A 240 10.42 11.63 7.89
CA GLN A 240 10.86 10.41 8.59
C GLN A 240 9.96 10.05 9.77
N GLU A 241 9.59 11.02 10.62
CA GLU A 241 8.70 10.78 11.76
C GLU A 241 7.31 10.32 11.31
N LEU A 242 6.80 10.85 10.20
CA LEU A 242 5.50 10.43 9.64
C LEU A 242 5.51 8.99 9.10
N VAL A 243 6.68 8.43 8.80
CA VAL A 243 6.81 7.12 8.15
C VAL A 243 7.65 6.13 8.98
N ARG A 244 7.98 6.46 10.24
CA ARG A 244 8.67 5.55 11.18
C ARG A 244 7.95 4.21 11.42
N HIS A 245 6.68 4.13 11.03
CA HIS A 245 5.85 2.94 11.19
C HIS A 245 5.72 2.08 9.92
N GLU A 246 6.28 2.49 8.77
CA GLU A 246 6.33 1.63 7.58
C GLU A 246 7.76 1.07 7.40
N GLU A 247 7.85 -0.25 7.52
CA GLU A 247 9.03 -0.99 7.98
C GLU A 247 10.25 -0.99 7.02
N ARG A 248 10.23 -0.25 5.91
CA ARG A 248 11.41 -0.21 5.03
C ARG A 248 11.48 1.02 4.14
N MET A 249 12.25 2.01 4.60
CA MET A 249 12.76 3.06 3.71
C MET A 249 13.61 2.43 2.58
N PRO A 250 13.56 2.97 1.34
CA PRO A 250 14.44 2.53 0.25
C PRO A 250 15.92 2.65 0.67
N ALA A 251 16.74 1.66 0.34
CA ALA A 251 18.16 1.62 0.73
C ALA A 251 18.94 2.85 0.24
N SER A 252 18.66 3.31 -0.98
CA SER A 252 19.25 4.54 -1.53
C SER A 252 18.90 5.78 -0.69
N LEU A 253 17.67 5.84 -0.17
CA LEU A 253 17.25 6.94 0.69
C LEU A 253 17.97 6.86 2.03
N ILE A 254 18.15 5.67 2.60
CA ILE A 254 18.90 5.47 3.86
C ILE A 254 20.34 5.97 3.72
N GLU A 255 21.01 5.64 2.60
CA GLU A 255 22.36 6.12 2.30
C GLU A 255 22.39 7.65 2.19
N GLN A 256 21.50 8.25 1.39
CA GLN A 256 21.43 9.71 1.27
C GLN A 256 21.11 10.40 2.59
N LEU A 257 20.27 9.78 3.44
CA LEU A 257 19.97 10.29 4.78
C LEU A 257 21.17 10.19 5.71
N SER A 258 21.98 9.14 5.58
CA SER A 258 23.20 9.00 6.36
C SER A 258 24.22 10.08 6.01
N GLU A 259 24.38 10.38 4.72
CA GLU A 259 25.19 11.50 4.22
C GLU A 259 24.61 12.85 4.68
N ALA A 260 23.29 13.02 4.60
CA ALA A 260 22.63 14.24 5.06
C ALA A 260 22.81 14.48 6.56
N ASN A 261 22.91 13.41 7.36
CA ASN A 261 23.10 13.48 8.80
C ASN A 261 24.54 13.83 9.21
N SER A 262 25.55 13.65 8.34
CA SER A 262 26.92 14.11 8.62
C SER A 262 27.11 15.61 8.35
N LEU A 263 26.32 16.19 7.44
CA LEU A 263 26.41 17.61 7.05
C LEU A 263 26.33 18.62 8.21
N PRO A 264 25.43 18.47 9.21
CA PRO A 264 25.39 19.41 10.35
C PRO A 264 26.71 19.50 11.10
N GLN A 265 27.38 18.37 11.28
CA GLN A 265 28.66 18.32 11.99
C GLN A 265 29.75 19.03 11.17
N GLU A 266 29.83 18.76 9.87
CA GLU A 266 30.80 19.41 8.98
C GLU A 266 30.60 20.93 8.91
N LEU A 267 29.34 21.38 8.87
CA LEU A 267 29.00 22.80 8.91
C LEU A 267 29.39 23.44 10.25
N GLU A 268 29.17 22.76 11.38
CA GLU A 268 29.58 23.26 12.70
C GLU A 268 31.10 23.41 12.81
N GLU A 269 31.86 22.41 12.34
CA GLU A 269 33.32 22.44 12.32
C GLU A 269 33.87 23.59 11.45
N ARG A 270 33.25 23.84 10.30
CA ARG A 270 33.58 24.98 9.44
C ARG A 270 33.26 26.31 10.13
N GLY A 271 32.10 26.43 10.79
CA GLY A 271 31.74 27.61 11.56
C GLY A 271 32.78 27.95 12.64
N LYS A 272 33.22 26.94 13.40
CA LYS A 272 34.30 27.08 14.38
C LYS A 272 35.61 27.54 13.75
N TYR A 273 35.97 26.99 12.59
CA TYR A 273 37.17 27.40 11.85
C TYR A 273 37.14 28.88 11.45
N LEU A 274 36.01 29.36 10.91
CA LEU A 274 35.87 30.74 10.46
C LEU A 274 35.93 31.73 11.64
N GLU A 275 35.26 31.42 12.74
CA GLU A 275 35.25 32.27 13.94
C GLU A 275 36.64 32.35 14.57
N MET A 276 37.32 31.21 14.71
CA MET A 276 38.70 31.18 15.21
C MET A 276 39.65 31.98 14.32
N ASN A 277 39.49 31.88 12.99
CA ASN A 277 40.30 32.65 12.06
C ASN A 277 40.05 34.15 12.10
N LYS A 278 38.80 34.57 12.31
CA LYS A 278 38.46 35.98 12.52
C LYS A 278 39.14 36.50 13.79
N GLN A 279 39.04 35.74 14.88
CA GLN A 279 39.66 36.08 16.15
C GLN A 279 41.17 36.26 16.03
N LEU A 280 41.87 35.32 15.38
CA LEU A 280 43.31 35.42 15.15
C LEU A 280 43.72 36.69 14.38
N ARG A 281 42.89 37.15 13.43
CA ARG A 281 43.16 38.39 12.66
C ARG A 281 42.96 39.64 13.50
N LEU A 282 41.94 39.66 14.36
CA LEU A 282 41.72 40.76 15.31
C LEU A 282 42.86 40.86 16.31
N GLU A 283 43.31 39.72 16.87
CA GLU A 283 44.45 39.66 17.79
C GLU A 283 45.74 40.13 17.11
N TYR A 284 45.99 39.66 15.89
CA TYR A 284 47.14 40.13 15.10
C TYR A 284 47.09 41.64 14.85
N ALA A 285 45.92 42.18 14.49
CA ALA A 285 45.75 43.62 14.26
C ALA A 285 46.02 44.43 15.54
N ALA A 286 45.52 43.98 16.69
CA ALA A 286 45.75 44.61 17.99
C ALA A 286 47.22 44.56 18.42
N MET A 287 47.88 43.41 18.23
CA MET A 287 49.29 43.24 18.55
C MET A 287 50.17 44.11 17.64
N LYS A 288 49.83 44.17 16.36
CA LYS A 288 50.49 45.04 15.38
C LYS A 288 50.39 46.51 15.79
N GLU A 289 49.21 46.98 16.19
CA GLU A 289 49.03 48.37 16.62
C GLU A 289 49.86 48.69 17.88
N THR A 290 49.80 47.82 18.89
CA THR A 290 50.61 47.96 20.12
C THR A 290 52.11 48.05 19.80
N PHE A 291 52.59 47.21 18.88
CA PHE A 291 53.98 47.22 18.43
C PHE A 291 54.33 48.53 17.70
N PHE A 292 53.48 49.02 16.79
CA PHE A 292 53.72 50.29 16.10
C PHE A 292 53.73 51.49 17.06
N VAL A 293 52.85 51.50 18.07
CA VAL A 293 52.87 52.53 19.11
C VAL A 293 54.19 52.49 19.88
N TRP A 294 54.63 51.29 20.29
CA TRP A 294 55.90 51.13 21.00
C TRP A 294 57.11 51.57 20.16
N VAL A 295 57.15 51.23 18.86
CA VAL A 295 58.21 51.67 17.94
C VAL A 295 58.22 53.19 17.77
N LYS A 296 57.04 53.83 17.63
CA LYS A 296 56.93 55.29 17.54
C LYS A 296 57.39 55.99 18.81
N GLU A 297 57.06 55.42 19.97
CA GLU A 297 57.53 55.95 21.27
C GLU A 297 59.06 55.84 21.38
N ALA A 298 59.63 54.68 21.01
CA ALA A 298 61.08 54.49 21.01
C ALA A 298 61.80 55.45 20.04
N ASP A 299 61.27 55.67 18.84
CA ASP A 299 61.82 56.67 17.92
C ASP A 299 61.74 58.07 18.52
N THR A 300 60.59 58.45 19.11
CA THR A 300 60.42 59.75 19.79
C THR A 300 61.45 59.95 20.89
N LEU A 301 61.68 58.95 21.74
CA LEU A 301 62.71 58.98 22.79
C LEU A 301 64.12 59.13 22.21
N LEU A 302 64.43 58.45 21.11
CA LEU A 302 65.72 58.58 20.42
C LEU A 302 65.89 59.98 19.80
N GLN A 303 64.84 60.57 19.21
CA GLN A 303 64.90 61.93 18.67
C GLN A 303 65.12 62.97 19.77
N ILE A 304 64.51 62.80 20.95
CA ILE A 304 64.77 63.66 22.12
C ILE A 304 66.27 63.58 22.50
N GLY A 305 66.85 62.38 22.47
CA GLY A 305 68.27 62.15 22.79
C GLY A 305 69.27 62.64 21.72
N LYS A 306 68.84 62.92 20.47
CA LYS A 306 69.75 63.39 19.40
C LYS A 306 70.28 64.79 19.66
N PHE A 307 69.49 65.66 20.27
CA PHE A 307 69.99 66.94 20.77
C PHE A 307 70.54 66.69 22.17
N GLY A 308 71.78 66.19 22.22
CA GLY A 308 72.48 66.03 23.50
C GLY A 308 72.46 67.33 24.31
N VAL A 309 72.59 67.23 25.63
CA VAL A 309 72.73 68.42 26.48
C VAL A 309 73.89 69.23 25.95
N ASN A 310 73.61 70.44 25.46
CA ASN A 310 74.66 71.36 25.05
C ASN A 310 75.33 71.89 26.32
N TRP A 311 76.36 71.17 26.77
CA TRP A 311 77.09 71.47 27.99
C TRP A 311 77.65 72.89 28.01
N LEU A 312 78.01 73.47 26.85
CA LEU A 312 78.44 74.87 26.74
C LEU A 312 77.33 75.85 27.16
N ILE A 313 76.09 75.64 26.70
CA ILE A 313 74.95 76.49 27.09
C ILE A 313 74.60 76.27 28.56
N PHE A 314 74.63 75.02 29.02
CA PHE A 314 74.36 74.66 30.42
C PHE A 314 75.33 75.39 31.37
N PHE A 315 76.64 75.25 31.15
CA PHE A 315 77.67 75.91 31.97
C PHE A 315 77.64 77.45 31.84
N SER A 316 77.25 77.99 30.68
CA SER A 316 77.09 79.45 30.50
C SER A 316 75.93 80.01 31.31
N SER A 317 74.85 79.25 31.46
CA SER A 317 73.67 79.64 32.24
C SER A 317 73.81 79.37 33.75
N GLU A 318 74.78 78.54 34.15
CA GLU A 318 74.94 78.06 35.53
C GLU A 318 75.15 79.21 36.53
N ALA A 319 75.98 80.19 36.20
CA ALA A 319 76.22 81.35 37.07
C ALA A 319 74.95 82.18 37.28
N SER A 320 74.13 82.33 36.23
CA SER A 320 72.87 83.06 36.28
C SER A 320 71.80 82.30 37.08
N ILE A 321 71.72 80.97 36.91
CA ILE A 321 70.80 80.11 37.65
C ILE A 321 71.20 80.04 39.13
N ARG A 322 72.48 79.86 39.45
CA ARG A 322 72.96 79.90 40.85
C ARG A 322 72.64 81.25 41.51
N LYS A 323 72.84 82.36 40.80
CA LYS A 323 72.52 83.69 41.32
C LYS A 323 71.02 83.87 41.56
N LEU A 324 70.17 83.39 40.66
CA LEU A 324 68.71 83.43 40.81
C LEU A 324 68.24 82.58 41.99
N VAL A 325 68.78 81.36 42.13
CA VAL A 325 68.49 80.45 43.23
C VAL A 325 68.97 81.04 44.57
N SER A 326 70.17 81.62 44.63
CA SER A 326 70.66 82.32 45.82
C SER A 326 69.78 83.51 46.19
N GLN A 327 69.33 84.31 45.21
CA GLN A 327 68.39 85.41 45.47
C GLN A 327 67.03 84.91 45.99
N GLN A 328 66.53 83.80 45.46
CA GLN A 328 65.29 83.18 45.92
C GLN A 328 65.42 82.68 47.37
N PHE A 329 66.55 82.02 47.70
CA PHE A 329 66.84 81.59 49.07
C PHE A 329 67.01 82.77 50.03
N SER A 330 67.74 83.82 49.64
CA SER A 330 67.86 85.05 50.43
C SER A 330 66.50 85.70 50.67
N LYS A 331 65.64 85.76 49.65
CA LYS A 331 64.28 86.30 49.78
C LYS A 331 63.42 85.47 50.73
N GLN A 332 63.47 84.14 50.65
CA GLN A 332 62.75 83.25 51.57
C GLN A 332 63.28 83.31 53.01
N LEU A 333 64.59 83.51 53.20
CA LEU A 333 65.17 83.69 54.54
C LEU A 333 64.75 85.03 55.18
N ILE A 334 64.66 86.10 54.38
CA ILE A 334 64.12 87.41 54.82
C ILE A 334 62.63 87.29 55.15
N GLU A 335 61.83 86.64 54.30
CA GLU A 335 60.39 86.43 54.52
C GLU A 335 60.08 85.50 55.71
N SER A 336 61.03 84.62 56.10
CA SER A 336 60.90 83.73 57.25
C SER A 336 61.53 84.27 58.56
N GLY A 337 62.04 85.52 58.54
CA GLY A 337 62.59 86.19 59.72
C GLY A 337 63.88 85.56 60.29
N ARG A 338 64.60 84.79 59.47
CA ARG A 338 65.85 84.10 59.86
C ARG A 338 67.11 84.80 59.33
N LEU A 339 66.95 85.98 58.74
CA LEU A 339 68.03 86.86 58.27
C LEU A 339 67.73 88.31 58.64
#